data_AF-K9WA75-F1
#
_entry.id   AF-K9WA75-F1
#
_cell.length_a   1.000
_cell.length_b   1.000
_cell.length_c   1.000
_cell.angle_alpha   90.00
_cell.angle_beta   90.00
_cell.angle_gamma   90.00
#
_symmetry.space_group_name_H-M   'P 1'
#
loop_
_entity.id
_entity.type
_entity.pdbx_description
1 polymer ?
#
loop_
_entity_poly.entity_id
_entity_poly.type
_entity_poly.pdbx_seq_one_letter_code
_entity_poly.pdbx_strand_id
1 'polypeptide(L)'
;MKMDFKDLEVFAEQDFGLTLVEIPAERTSQYQDAIPEEVLELLEEAVETYDIVEPTLPQRLRKIARKEIDFLISLYHDKIKQAPSLQNPQTSQKILQLLSCNLS
;
A
#
# COMPACT_ATOMS: atom_id res chain seq x y z
N MET A 1 27.53 -5.40 5.40
CA MET A 1 27.44 -4.18 4.56
C MET A 1 26.45 -3.25 5.22
N LYS A 2 26.79 -1.97 5.45
CA LYS A 2 25.75 -0.96 5.72
C LYS A 2 25.09 -0.65 4.38
N MET A 3 23.86 -1.10 4.17
CA MET A 3 23.07 -0.61 3.03
C MET A 3 22.87 0.89 3.23
N ASP A 4 23.25 1.68 2.22
CA ASP A 4 22.94 3.10 2.17
C ASP A 4 21.56 3.25 1.54
N PHE A 5 20.61 3.74 2.33
CA PHE A 5 19.23 3.92 1.91
C PHE A 5 18.92 5.37 1.51
N LYS A 6 19.92 6.26 1.45
CA LYS A 6 19.71 7.68 1.16
C LYS A 6 18.91 7.94 -0.11
N ASP A 7 19.26 7.26 -1.19
CA ASP A 7 18.57 7.45 -2.46
C ASP A 7 17.12 6.97 -2.36
N LEU A 8 16.90 5.81 -1.73
CA LEU A 8 15.56 5.26 -1.50
C LEU A 8 14.73 6.17 -0.57
N GLU A 9 15.34 6.76 0.46
CA GLU A 9 14.71 7.76 1.33
C GLU A 9 14.26 8.99 0.54
N VAL A 10 15.11 9.52 -0.33
CA VAL A 10 14.75 10.67 -1.17
C VAL A 10 13.61 10.35 -2.13
N PHE A 11 13.64 9.20 -2.81
CA PHE A 11 12.57 8.78 -3.71
C PHE A 11 11.25 8.54 -2.95
N ALA A 12 11.30 7.79 -1.85
CA ALA A 12 10.15 7.51 -1.01
C ALA A 12 9.55 8.80 -0.42
N GLU A 13 10.38 9.81 -0.15
CA GLU A 13 9.92 11.09 0.38
C GLU A 13 9.20 11.96 -0.64
N GLN A 14 9.71 12.00 -1.87
CA GLN A 14 9.05 12.68 -2.99
C GLN A 14 7.69 12.05 -3.28
N ASP A 15 7.59 10.74 -3.07
CA ASP A 15 6.41 9.97 -3.43
C ASP A 15 5.35 9.92 -2.31
N PHE A 16 5.76 9.68 -1.06
CA PHE A 16 4.87 9.48 0.11
C PHE A 16 5.28 10.28 1.38
N GLY A 17 6.43 10.95 1.36
CA GLY A 17 7.00 11.60 2.54
C GLY A 17 6.37 12.94 2.92
N LEU A 18 5.87 13.70 1.93
CA LEU A 18 5.56 15.12 2.14
C LEU A 18 4.08 15.44 2.48
N THR A 19 3.09 14.66 2.06
CA THR A 19 1.69 14.97 2.38
C THR A 19 0.80 13.73 2.30
N LEU A 20 0.47 13.16 3.45
CA LEU A 20 -0.57 12.12 3.55
C LEU A 20 -1.97 12.68 3.81
N VAL A 21 -2.08 13.98 4.09
CA VAL A 21 -3.37 14.63 4.34
C VAL A 21 -4.10 14.92 3.02
N GLU A 22 -3.36 14.94 1.91
CA GLU A 22 -3.89 15.07 0.56
C GLU A 22 -3.26 13.98 -0.28
N ILE A 23 -3.87 12.81 -0.32
CA ILE A 23 -3.60 11.86 -1.40
C ILE A 23 -3.98 12.63 -2.67
N PRO A 24 -3.03 12.99 -3.55
CA PRO A 24 -3.38 13.80 -4.70
C PRO A 24 -4.37 13.00 -5.52
N ALA A 25 -5.47 13.60 -5.97
CA ALA A 25 -6.37 13.01 -6.97
C ALA A 25 -5.58 12.46 -8.16
N GLU A 26 -4.40 13.02 -8.41
CA GLU A 26 -3.37 12.57 -9.35
C GLU A 26 -2.91 11.12 -9.14
N ARG A 27 -2.70 10.64 -7.90
CA ARG A 27 -2.36 9.22 -7.67
C ARG A 27 -3.54 8.31 -7.85
N THR A 28 -4.73 8.67 -7.34
CA THR A 28 -5.95 7.91 -7.64
C THR A 28 -6.22 7.84 -9.14
N SER A 29 -5.87 8.89 -9.90
CA SER A 29 -6.00 8.90 -11.37
C SER A 29 -5.09 7.88 -12.07
N GLN A 30 -3.91 7.57 -11.51
CA GLN A 30 -3.04 6.51 -12.04
C GLN A 30 -3.69 5.13 -11.94
N TYR A 31 -4.62 4.95 -11.00
CA TYR A 31 -5.36 3.71 -10.80
C TYR A 31 -6.82 3.83 -11.26
N GLN A 32 -7.16 4.81 -12.11
CA GLN A 32 -8.53 5.02 -12.57
C GLN A 32 -9.11 3.77 -13.24
N ASP A 33 -8.29 3.09 -14.05
CA ASP A 33 -8.71 1.91 -14.82
C ASP A 33 -8.47 0.59 -14.09
N ALA A 34 -7.79 0.61 -12.94
CA ALA A 34 -7.51 -0.59 -12.15
C ALA A 34 -8.80 -1.21 -11.60
N ILE A 35 -8.95 -2.52 -11.75
CA ILE A 35 -10.04 -3.29 -11.14
C ILE A 35 -9.69 -3.69 -9.70
N PRO A 36 -10.69 -4.03 -8.84
CA PRO A 36 -10.41 -4.41 -7.46
C PRO A 36 -9.37 -5.54 -7.31
N GLU A 37 -9.38 -6.51 -8.21
CA GLU A 37 -8.46 -7.66 -8.20
C GLU A 37 -7.01 -7.22 -8.45
N GLU A 38 -6.75 -6.31 -9.39
CA GLU A 38 -5.41 -5.77 -9.65
C GLU A 38 -4.88 -4.96 -8.47
N VAL A 39 -5.76 -4.18 -7.82
CA VAL A 39 -5.38 -3.42 -6.61
C VAL A 39 -5.07 -4.37 -5.45
N LEU A 40 -5.80 -5.49 -5.34
CA LEU A 40 -5.52 -6.52 -4.34
C LEU A 40 -4.18 -7.18 -4.59
N GLU A 41 -3.89 -7.60 -5.83
CA GLU A 41 -2.60 -8.23 -6.17
C GLU A 41 -1.44 -7.30 -5.82
N LEU A 42 -1.57 -6.01 -6.13
CA LEU A 42 -0.58 -5.00 -5.76
C LEU A 42 -0.44 -4.84 -4.24
N LEU A 43 -1.55 -4.88 -3.50
CA LEU A 43 -1.54 -4.84 -2.04
C LEU A 43 -0.87 -6.08 -1.44
N GLU A 44 -1.15 -7.28 -1.98
CA GLU A 44 -0.52 -8.53 -1.56
C GLU A 44 1.01 -8.44 -1.75
N GLU A 45 1.48 -8.01 -2.94
CA GLU A 45 2.90 -7.83 -3.22
C GLU A 45 3.57 -6.80 -2.29
N ALA A 46 2.92 -5.67 -2.05
CA ALA A 46 3.44 -4.61 -1.19
C ALA A 46 3.59 -5.08 0.26
N VAL A 47 2.61 -5.82 0.79
CA VAL A 47 2.65 -6.38 2.14
C VAL A 47 3.71 -7.48 2.25
N GLU A 48 3.75 -8.43 1.32
CA GLU A 48 4.76 -9.49 1.32
C GLU A 48 6.18 -8.93 1.26
N THR A 49 6.39 -7.95 0.39
CA THR A 49 7.68 -7.26 0.28
C THR A 49 8.02 -6.56 1.58
N TYR A 50 7.07 -5.80 2.15
CA TYR A 50 7.26 -5.09 3.42
C TYR A 50 7.66 -6.04 4.54
N ASP A 51 6.97 -7.17 4.72
CA ASP A 51 7.28 -8.17 5.76
C ASP A 51 8.73 -8.70 5.66
N ILE A 52 9.23 -8.85 4.43
CA ILE A 52 10.60 -9.31 4.18
C ILE A 52 11.62 -8.22 4.51
N VAL A 53 11.37 -6.98 4.07
CA VAL A 53 12.37 -5.91 4.14
C VAL A 53 12.29 -5.06 5.41
N GLU A 54 11.15 -5.02 6.10
CA GLU A 54 10.88 -4.18 7.27
C GLU A 54 12.02 -4.24 8.31
N PRO A 55 12.53 -5.42 8.72
CA PRO A 55 13.55 -5.50 9.76
C PRO A 55 14.86 -4.77 9.39
N THR A 56 15.08 -4.59 8.08
CA THR A 56 16.29 -3.97 7.51
C THR A 56 16.07 -2.51 7.13
N LEU A 57 14.82 -2.06 7.03
CA LEU A 57 14.49 -0.71 6.61
C LEU A 57 14.70 0.32 7.74
N PRO A 58 15.29 1.48 7.42
CA PRO A 58 15.24 2.66 8.28
C PRO A 58 13.82 2.99 8.72
N GLN A 59 13.66 3.49 9.95
CA GLN A 59 12.35 3.83 10.50
C GLN A 59 11.53 4.77 9.60
N ARG A 60 12.22 5.66 8.86
CA ARG A 60 11.59 6.59 7.93
C ARG A 60 10.97 5.87 6.73
N LEU A 61 11.72 4.95 6.13
CA LEU A 61 11.23 4.12 5.02
C LEU A 61 10.13 3.16 5.45
N ARG A 62 10.22 2.59 6.66
CA ARG A 62 9.12 1.79 7.23
C ARG A 62 7.83 2.58 7.32
N LYS A 63 7.89 3.82 7.83
CA LYS A 63 6.74 4.70 7.86
C LYS A 63 6.20 4.94 6.46
N ILE A 64 7.05 5.26 5.48
CA ILE A 64 6.62 5.52 4.11
C ILE A 64 5.94 4.29 3.48
N ALA A 65 6.57 3.12 3.54
CA ALA A 65 5.99 1.89 3.00
C ALA A 65 4.65 1.55 3.67
N ARG A 66 4.51 1.83 4.97
CA ARG A 66 3.21 1.66 5.65
C ARG A 66 2.13 2.58 5.09
N LYS A 67 2.47 3.83 4.76
CA LYS A 67 1.52 4.77 4.14
C LYS A 67 1.06 4.29 2.76
N GLU A 68 1.96 3.65 2.00
CA GLU A 68 1.65 3.06 0.70
C GLU A 68 0.67 1.90 0.82
N ILE A 69 0.91 0.99 1.76
CA ILE A 69 -0.02 -0.10 2.09
C ILE A 69 -1.40 0.46 2.49
N ASP A 70 -1.44 1.47 3.37
CA ASP A 70 -2.70 2.10 3.80
C ASP A 70 -3.45 2.78 2.63
N PHE A 71 -2.73 3.36 1.67
CA PHE A 71 -3.30 3.91 0.44
C PHE A 71 -3.93 2.81 -0.43
N LEU A 72 -3.22 1.70 -0.67
CA LEU A 72 -3.71 0.58 -1.48
C LEU A 72 -4.96 -0.06 -0.86
N ILE A 73 -5.01 -0.18 0.47
CA ILE A 73 -6.22 -0.61 1.19
C ILE A 73 -7.39 0.34 0.92
N SER A 74 -7.16 1.66 1.06
CA SER A 74 -8.19 2.66 0.83
C SER A 74 -8.71 2.62 -0.61
N LEU A 75 -7.79 2.52 -1.58
CA LEU A 75 -8.09 2.40 -3.00
C LEU A 75 -8.92 1.15 -3.30
N TYR A 76 -8.52 -0.01 -2.75
CA TYR A 76 -9.27 -1.25 -2.92
C TYR A 76 -10.70 -1.12 -2.38
N HIS A 77 -10.85 -0.57 -1.17
CA HIS A 77 -12.16 -0.37 -0.57
C HIS A 77 -13.04 0.55 -1.43
N ASP A 78 -12.48 1.59 -2.04
CA ASP A 78 -13.23 2.49 -2.91
C ASP A 78 -13.61 1.83 -4.25
N LYS A 79 -12.73 0.99 -4.82
CA LYS A 79 -13.04 0.21 -6.03
C LYS A 79 -14.14 -0.82 -5.79
N ILE A 80 -14.12 -1.48 -4.64
CA ILE A 80 -15.15 -2.43 -4.22
C ILE A 80 -16.51 -1.77 -3.97
N LYS A 81 -16.54 -0.55 -3.43
CA LYS A 81 -17.79 0.22 -3.28
C LYS A 81 -18.38 0.61 -4.65
N GLN A 82 -17.53 0.88 -5.63
CA GLN A 82 -17.94 1.27 -6.99
C GLN A 82 -18.36 0.08 -7.86
N ALA A 83 -17.85 -1.12 -7.57
CA ALA A 83 -18.19 -2.36 -8.28
C ALA A 83 -18.71 -3.47 -7.33
N PRO A 84 -19.88 -3.28 -6.68
CA PRO A 84 -20.40 -4.23 -5.69
C PRO A 84 -20.71 -5.62 -6.25
N SER A 85 -20.90 -5.75 -7.58
CA SER A 85 -21.10 -7.04 -8.25
C SER A 85 -19.85 -7.94 -8.27
N LEU A 86 -18.67 -7.41 -7.97
CA LEU A 86 -17.39 -8.14 -7.91
C LEU A 86 -16.95 -8.43 -6.47
N GLN A 87 -17.81 -8.16 -5.46
CA GLN A 87 -17.49 -8.47 -4.07
C GLN A 87 -17.41 -9.97 -3.83
N ASN A 88 -16.20 -10.52 -3.90
CA ASN A 88 -15.92 -11.86 -3.42
C ASN A 88 -15.66 -11.81 -1.88
N PRO A 89 -16.49 -12.49 -1.07
CA PRO A 89 -16.33 -12.53 0.39
C PRO A 89 -14.96 -13.06 0.84
N GLN A 90 -14.34 -13.95 0.06
CA GLN A 90 -13.02 -14.51 0.35
C GLN A 90 -11.93 -13.44 0.26
N THR A 91 -12.06 -12.50 -0.67
CA THR A 91 -11.11 -11.41 -0.87
C THR A 91 -11.14 -10.41 0.28
N SER A 92 -12.33 -10.15 0.82
CA SER A 92 -12.49 -9.31 2.02
C SER A 92 -11.84 -9.95 3.26
N GLN A 93 -11.91 -11.28 3.39
CA GLN A 93 -11.26 -12.01 4.49
C GLN A 93 -9.73 -11.99 4.39
N LYS A 94 -9.17 -12.10 3.17
CA LYS A 94 -7.73 -12.01 2.92
C LYS A 94 -7.16 -10.65 3.34
N ILE A 95 -7.81 -9.55 3.00
CA ILE A 95 -7.37 -8.21 3.41
C ILE A 95 -7.42 -8.06 4.93
N LEU A 96 -8.48 -8.54 5.57
CA LEU A 96 -8.57 -8.54 7.03
C LEU A 96 -7.46 -9.37 7.68
N GLN A 97 -7.06 -10.48 7.06
CA GLN A 97 -5.92 -11.28 7.52
C GLN A 97 -4.59 -10.54 7.36
N LEU A 98 -4.32 -9.96 6.17
CA LEU A 98 -3.11 -9.16 5.91
C LEU A 98 -2.97 -8.01 6.90
N LEU A 99 -4.07 -7.30 7.18
CA LEU A 99 -4.13 -6.24 8.18
C LEU A 99 -3.90 -6.74 9.61
N SER A 100 -4.45 -7.89 9.97
CA SER A 100 -4.30 -8.46 11.31
C SER A 100 -2.88 -8.94 11.61
N CYS A 101 -2.15 -9.42 10.60
CA CYS A 101 -0.76 -9.85 10.75
C CYS A 101 0.22 -8.68 10.85
N ASN A 102 -0.13 -7.51 10.30
CA ASN A 102 0.75 -6.35 10.15
C ASN A 102 0.58 -5.25 11.23
N LEU A 103 -0.26 -5.46 12.26
CA LEU A 103 -0.60 -4.45 13.28
C LEU A 103 -0.10 -4.78 14.71
N SER A 104 0.74 -5.81 14.88
CA SER A 104 1.35 -6.14 16.18
C SER A 104 2.72 -5.50 16.40
#